data_AF-A0A8J8W3K8-F1
#
_entry.id   AF-A0A8J8W3K8-F1
#
_cell.length_a   1.000
_cell.length_b   1.000
_cell.length_c   1.000
_cell.angle_alpha   90.00
_cell.angle_beta   90.00
_cell.angle_gamma   90.00
#
_symmetry.space_group_name_H-M   'P 1'
#
loop_
_entity.id
_entity.type
_entity.pdbx_description
1 polymer ?
#
loop_
_entity_poly.entity_id
_entity_poly.type
_entity_poly.pdbx_seq_one_letter_code
_entity_poly.pdbx_strand_id
1 'polypeptide(L)'
;MYCKAVTSLSDPKNQKISGIPGKLSIAAPFPESLFVGSRTNSMQFSSLTNRLSRWQWAGLASVFIIAFITAFQYPVSPQVRDPVPISNEGSESAGEHASPATPQVVSKFHLLAPASGFHFRLCRLLASAMALGYPVPTLNGWMKEGELDASKTHLAKVRTVMHYLNNLPPSSDDDLVLMIDGYDVVFQIPADVLIERYFDVINKANDRLAMRFKGKFEKEEDMPRLSILFGPEKACYPPEQNRIGCWAIPRKLDIPLGAYGPLDGNYAHNVPIWLNSGTIMGPVKDMRLMFAATLDLIAKRYSREGDWSDSDQLYMSEVWGMQEYSRTIAEYQEYFHGDIDINTIWPTDYEKVLPDIAPGQRTEYHIGIDHWSSLFQTRAGSDHVLDMLTFDQFHEQDNATTYATVHKNAASLPNFKPFTIDLPANLASSITRILRMIEPVVGTVPSITQIRLETNLVSKEVYGMFHSTGGKDYLDKLWDQSWFYPYVRPLIEAMVPRVSEQPIGTADGRIWVSSHKLAVNSTEAHSVADAGAWADIDGGWLTWDHLCGKFEKEVFEGYTPPMDD
;
A
#
# COMPACT_ATOMS: atom_id res chain seq x y z
N MET A 1 5.90 -15.16 -24.95
CA MET A 1 6.93 -15.30 -26.01
C MET A 1 8.10 -14.41 -25.61
N TYR A 2 9.27 -15.02 -25.37
CA TYR A 2 10.57 -14.52 -24.87
C TYR A 2 10.82 -13.02 -24.59
N CYS A 3 11.05 -12.68 -23.31
CA CYS A 3 11.88 -11.55 -22.90
C CYS A 3 13.36 -11.89 -23.14
N LYS A 4 14.05 -11.10 -23.96
CA LYS A 4 15.51 -11.17 -24.11
C LYS A 4 16.18 -10.47 -22.93
N ALA A 5 16.77 -11.26 -22.05
CA ALA A 5 17.76 -10.80 -21.08
C ALA A 5 19.06 -10.42 -21.82
N VAL A 6 19.53 -9.19 -21.63
CA VAL A 6 20.86 -8.77 -22.05
C VAL A 6 21.81 -9.02 -20.87
N THR A 7 22.56 -10.12 -20.94
CA THR A 7 23.71 -10.38 -20.06
C THR A 7 24.99 -9.99 -20.79
N SER A 8 25.70 -8.97 -20.28
CA SER A 8 27.06 -8.66 -20.71
C SER A 8 28.04 -9.62 -20.02
N LEU A 9 28.68 -10.48 -20.79
CA LEU A 9 29.86 -11.24 -20.36
C LEU A 9 31.09 -10.66 -21.06
N SER A 10 31.98 -10.11 -20.25
CA SER A 10 33.36 -9.78 -20.58
C SER A 10 34.23 -11.02 -20.49
N ASP A 11 34.98 -11.36 -21.55
CA ASP A 11 36.35 -11.88 -21.42
C ASP A 11 37.15 -11.76 -22.76
N PRO A 12 38.49 -11.58 -22.73
CA PRO A 12 39.29 -11.05 -23.82
C PRO A 12 40.07 -12.12 -24.59
N LYS A 13 40.47 -11.81 -25.84
CA LYS A 13 41.85 -11.98 -26.37
C LYS A 13 41.93 -11.69 -27.87
N ASN A 14 43.00 -10.97 -28.21
CA ASN A 14 43.79 -11.01 -29.44
C ASN A 14 43.11 -10.72 -30.79
N GLN A 15 43.41 -9.55 -31.35
CA GLN A 15 43.98 -9.45 -32.70
C GLN A 15 44.89 -8.22 -32.83
N LYS A 16 46.13 -8.45 -33.29
CA LYS A 16 47.13 -7.45 -33.66
C LYS A 16 46.97 -7.01 -35.13
N ILE A 17 47.69 -5.92 -35.45
CA ILE A 17 48.21 -5.45 -36.77
C ILE A 17 47.23 -4.48 -37.46
N SER A 18 47.55 -3.25 -37.89
CA SER A 18 48.77 -2.40 -37.98
C SER A 18 48.36 -0.98 -38.38
N GLY A 19 49.14 0.06 -38.06
CA GLY A 19 49.14 1.32 -38.83
C GLY A 19 49.21 2.63 -38.03
N ILE A 20 50.44 3.12 -37.82
CA ILE A 20 50.84 4.51 -37.47
C ILE A 20 51.09 5.25 -38.81
N PRO A 21 51.07 6.61 -38.97
CA PRO A 21 51.35 7.67 -37.98
C PRO A 21 50.44 8.92 -37.99
N GLY A 22 50.58 9.76 -36.95
CA GLY A 22 50.28 11.19 -37.08
C GLY A 22 50.19 11.95 -35.76
N LYS A 23 51.26 12.65 -35.41
CA LYS A 23 51.39 13.57 -34.26
C LYS A 23 50.34 14.70 -34.31
N LEU A 24 49.81 15.11 -33.14
CA LEU A 24 49.87 16.51 -32.72
C LEU A 24 49.73 16.65 -31.19
N SER A 25 50.68 17.42 -30.64
CA SER A 25 50.80 17.86 -29.26
C SER A 25 49.83 19.00 -28.97
N ILE A 26 49.40 19.17 -27.71
CA ILE A 26 49.75 20.33 -26.88
C ILE A 26 49.05 20.20 -25.52
N ALA A 27 49.88 20.19 -24.48
CA ALA A 27 49.54 20.31 -23.08
C ALA A 27 49.37 21.78 -22.68
N ALA A 28 48.56 22.07 -21.66
CA ALA A 28 48.79 23.18 -20.75
C ALA A 28 48.04 22.98 -19.41
N PRO A 29 48.54 23.57 -18.29
CA PRO A 29 48.54 22.90 -16.99
C PRO A 29 47.93 23.73 -15.83
N PHE A 30 47.71 23.11 -14.69
CA PHE A 30 47.79 23.73 -13.34
C PHE A 30 49.28 23.77 -12.91
N PRO A 31 49.78 24.59 -11.95
CA PRO A 31 49.20 24.73 -10.60
C PRO A 31 49.50 26.03 -9.80
N GLU A 32 48.96 26.07 -8.56
CA GLU A 32 49.52 26.59 -7.28
C GLU A 32 50.12 28.02 -7.19
N SER A 33 50.27 28.69 -6.05
CA SER A 33 49.73 28.78 -4.68
C SER A 33 50.63 29.86 -3.99
N LEU A 34 50.22 30.45 -2.87
CA LEU A 34 51.06 30.94 -1.74
C LEU A 34 50.21 31.84 -0.82
N PHE A 35 49.80 31.36 0.37
CA PHE A 35 50.42 31.57 1.70
C PHE A 35 50.32 33.04 2.21
N VAL A 36 50.05 33.40 3.48
CA VAL A 36 49.73 32.73 4.75
C VAL A 36 49.33 33.85 5.74
N GLY A 37 48.58 33.54 6.81
CA GLY A 37 48.47 34.47 7.94
C GLY A 37 47.47 34.09 9.02
N SER A 38 47.90 33.22 9.94
CA SER A 38 47.18 32.84 11.17
C SER A 38 47.02 34.01 12.17
N ARG A 39 45.93 34.01 12.96
CA ARG A 39 45.97 34.23 14.42
C ARG A 39 44.65 33.86 15.11
N THR A 40 44.80 33.37 16.31
CA THR A 40 43.83 32.81 17.27
C THR A 40 43.12 33.90 18.09
N ASN A 41 41.85 33.69 18.46
CA ASN A 41 41.32 33.67 19.85
C ASN A 41 39.83 34.09 20.02
N SER A 42 39.23 33.42 21.01
CA SER A 42 38.17 33.84 21.95
C SER A 42 36.71 33.93 21.52
N MET A 43 35.90 33.12 22.23
CA MET A 43 34.46 33.29 22.45
C MET A 43 34.15 34.67 23.04
N GLN A 44 33.06 35.30 22.56
CA GLN A 44 32.19 36.13 23.38
C GLN A 44 30.78 36.22 22.78
N PHE A 45 29.79 35.74 23.55
CA PHE A 45 28.37 36.01 23.35
C PHE A 45 28.12 37.53 23.41
N SER A 46 27.43 38.08 22.43
CA SER A 46 26.71 39.35 22.61
C SER A 46 25.38 39.34 21.85
N SER A 47 24.41 39.89 22.56
CA SER A 47 22.97 39.83 22.41
C SER A 47 22.40 40.52 21.18
N LEU A 48 21.42 39.87 20.53
CA LEU A 48 20.36 40.57 19.81
C LEU A 48 19.53 41.40 20.80
N THR A 49 19.56 42.73 20.68
CA THR A 49 18.42 43.57 21.07
C THR A 49 18.41 44.86 20.25
N ASN A 50 17.19 45.36 20.01
CA ASN A 50 16.82 46.71 19.56
C ASN A 50 16.42 46.89 18.09
N ARG A 51 15.17 46.50 17.77
CA ARG A 51 14.35 47.15 16.74
C ARG A 51 12.85 47.19 17.10
N LEU A 52 12.48 47.79 18.23
CA LEU A 52 11.09 48.21 18.48
C LEU A 52 11.05 49.60 19.11
N SER A 53 10.18 50.47 18.60
CA SER A 53 10.07 51.86 19.05
C SER A 53 9.29 51.96 20.37
N ARG A 54 9.49 53.04 21.13
CA ARG A 54 8.86 53.30 22.45
C ARG A 54 7.33 53.22 22.44
N TRP A 55 6.68 53.40 21.28
CA TRP A 55 5.23 53.29 21.12
C TRP A 55 4.73 51.84 21.02
N GLN A 56 5.57 50.93 20.51
CA GLN A 56 5.24 49.50 20.43
C GLN A 56 5.38 48.81 21.80
N TRP A 57 6.32 49.27 22.63
CA TRP A 57 6.43 48.85 24.02
C TRP A 57 5.25 49.30 24.88
N ALA A 58 4.72 50.50 24.63
CA ALA A 58 3.52 50.99 25.32
C ALA A 58 2.29 50.14 24.97
N GLY A 59 2.12 49.76 23.70
CA GLY A 59 1.02 48.91 23.24
C GLY A 59 1.05 47.49 23.84
N LEU A 60 2.22 46.86 23.89
CA LEU A 60 2.38 45.53 24.50
C LEU A 60 2.13 45.55 26.02
N ALA A 61 2.57 46.58 26.72
CA ALA A 61 2.31 46.72 28.16
C ALA A 61 0.81 46.84 28.47
N SER A 62 0.04 47.57 27.66
CA SER A 62 -1.42 47.67 27.82
C SER A 62 -2.16 46.35 27.60
N VAL A 63 -1.72 45.51 26.65
CA VAL A 63 -2.33 44.18 26.41
C VAL A 63 -2.06 43.23 27.58
N PHE A 64 -0.85 43.25 28.14
CA PHE A 64 -0.52 42.44 29.32
C PHE A 64 -1.29 42.89 30.56
N ILE A 65 -1.48 44.20 30.77
CA ILE A 65 -2.27 44.69 31.92
C ILE A 65 -3.74 44.27 31.80
N ILE A 66 -4.33 44.36 30.60
CA ILE A 66 -5.72 43.94 30.39
C ILE A 66 -5.88 42.43 30.63
N ALA A 67 -4.97 41.60 30.09
CA ALA A 67 -4.97 40.15 30.29
C ALA A 67 -4.76 39.75 31.76
N PHE A 68 -3.93 40.51 32.50
CA PHE A 68 -3.68 40.28 33.92
C PHE A 68 -4.90 40.65 34.78
N ILE A 69 -5.63 41.71 34.42
CA ILE A 69 -6.87 42.11 35.11
C ILE A 69 -8.00 41.10 34.84
N THR A 70 -8.15 40.58 33.61
CA THR A 70 -9.17 39.56 33.32
C THR A 70 -8.89 38.22 34.01
N ALA A 71 -7.61 37.84 34.18
CA ALA A 71 -7.24 36.61 34.89
C ALA A 71 -7.54 36.67 36.40
N PHE A 72 -7.53 37.85 37.01
CA PHE A 72 -7.83 38.04 38.44
C PHE A 72 -9.32 38.25 38.74
N GLN A 73 -10.11 38.69 37.77
CA GLN A 73 -11.56 38.88 37.95
C GLN A 73 -12.39 37.61 37.75
N TYR A 74 -11.82 36.56 37.13
CA TYR A 74 -12.50 35.28 36.88
C TYR A 74 -11.61 34.09 37.29
N PRO A 75 -11.55 33.71 38.57
CA PRO A 75 -10.83 32.50 38.98
C PRO A 75 -11.54 31.26 38.42
N VAL A 76 -10.88 30.58 37.48
CA VAL A 76 -11.28 29.24 37.02
C VAL A 76 -11.00 28.26 38.16
N SER A 77 -12.05 27.84 38.87
CA SER A 77 -11.95 26.84 39.93
C SER A 77 -11.78 25.44 39.33
N PRO A 78 -10.75 24.66 39.69
CA PRO A 78 -10.67 23.24 39.35
C PRO A 78 -11.63 22.46 40.25
N GLN A 79 -12.64 21.82 39.68
CA GLN A 79 -13.49 20.86 40.38
C GLN A 79 -12.72 19.54 40.55
N VAL A 80 -12.08 19.38 41.70
CA VAL A 80 -11.62 18.08 42.21
C VAL A 80 -12.86 17.31 42.68
N ARG A 81 -13.14 16.15 42.09
CA ARG A 81 -14.14 15.21 42.61
C ARG A 81 -13.42 14.13 43.42
N ASP A 82 -13.61 14.14 44.73
CA ASP A 82 -13.23 13.04 45.61
C ASP A 82 -14.10 11.79 45.33
N PRO A 83 -13.58 10.57 45.56
CA PRO A 83 -14.31 9.33 45.34
C PRO A 83 -15.26 9.03 46.51
N VAL A 84 -16.54 8.82 46.20
CA VAL A 84 -17.58 8.40 47.16
C VAL A 84 -17.66 6.86 47.18
N PRO A 85 -17.73 6.21 48.36
CA PRO A 85 -17.67 4.76 48.51
C PRO A 85 -19.02 4.10 48.23
N ILE A 86 -19.01 2.94 47.57
CA ILE A 86 -20.20 2.12 47.32
C ILE A 86 -20.43 1.17 48.50
N SER A 87 -21.52 1.39 49.22
CA SER A 87 -22.13 0.45 50.15
C SER A 87 -23.13 -0.45 49.41
N ASN A 88 -23.04 -1.76 49.65
CA ASN A 88 -24.02 -2.76 49.24
C ASN A 88 -25.34 -2.58 50.00
N GLU A 89 -26.47 -2.65 49.30
CA GLU A 89 -27.62 -3.55 49.58
C GLU A 89 -28.87 -3.20 48.73
N GLY A 90 -29.42 -4.21 48.03
CA GLY A 90 -30.86 -4.56 48.05
C GLY A 90 -31.91 -3.80 47.21
N SER A 91 -32.30 -4.45 46.10
CA SER A 91 -33.67 -4.57 45.51
C SER A 91 -34.45 -3.30 45.08
N GLU A 92 -34.77 -3.16 43.79
CA GLU A 92 -36.06 -3.59 43.17
C GLU A 92 -36.37 -2.83 41.86
N SER A 93 -36.41 -3.57 40.74
CA SER A 93 -37.22 -3.37 39.51
C SER A 93 -37.71 -1.95 39.13
N ALA A 94 -37.07 -1.32 38.13
CA ALA A 94 -37.73 -0.41 37.18
C ALA A 94 -37.01 -0.45 35.82
N GLY A 95 -37.76 -0.70 34.74
CA GLY A 95 -37.25 -0.98 33.41
C GLY A 95 -36.44 0.18 32.80
N GLU A 96 -35.21 -0.13 32.39
CA GLU A 96 -34.43 0.72 31.50
C GLU A 96 -35.05 0.68 30.09
N HIS A 97 -35.51 1.85 29.65
CA HIS A 97 -35.65 2.14 28.24
C HIS A 97 -34.27 1.98 27.58
N ALA A 98 -34.03 0.79 27.01
CA ALA A 98 -32.95 0.59 26.07
C ALA A 98 -33.14 1.56 24.90
N SER A 99 -32.22 2.51 24.75
CA SER A 99 -32.06 3.24 23.50
C SER A 99 -31.95 2.22 22.36
N PRO A 100 -32.71 2.37 21.26
CA PRO A 100 -32.66 1.40 20.18
C PRO A 100 -31.24 1.32 19.66
N ALA A 101 -30.64 0.12 19.73
CA ALA A 101 -29.36 -0.16 19.11
C ALA A 101 -29.46 0.22 17.62
N THR A 102 -28.63 1.16 17.17
CA THR A 102 -28.50 1.46 15.76
C THR A 102 -28.23 0.15 15.03
N PRO A 103 -29.00 -0.21 13.98
CA PRO A 103 -28.75 -1.43 13.23
C PRO A 103 -27.30 -1.44 12.74
N GLN A 104 -26.52 -2.45 13.12
CA GLN A 104 -25.15 -2.61 12.62
C GLN A 104 -25.21 -2.84 11.11
N VAL A 105 -24.56 -1.95 10.35
CA VAL A 105 -24.52 -2.04 8.88
C VAL A 105 -23.58 -3.19 8.51
N VAL A 106 -24.07 -4.10 7.65
CA VAL A 106 -23.29 -5.22 7.13
C VAL A 106 -22.89 -4.92 5.69
N SER A 107 -21.60 -5.01 5.39
CA SER A 107 -21.02 -4.83 4.05
C SER A 107 -20.17 -6.03 3.67
N LYS A 108 -20.04 -6.27 2.37
CA LYS A 108 -19.26 -7.40 1.83
C LYS A 108 -17.85 -6.98 1.49
N PHE A 109 -16.92 -7.90 1.64
CA PHE A 109 -15.57 -7.80 1.14
C PHE A 109 -15.38 -8.79 -0.01
N HIS A 110 -14.95 -8.30 -1.17
CA HIS A 110 -14.76 -9.04 -2.40
C HIS A 110 -13.27 -9.22 -2.69
N LEU A 111 -12.85 -10.44 -3.01
CA LEU A 111 -11.48 -10.74 -3.44
C LEU A 111 -11.48 -11.17 -4.92
N LEU A 112 -10.87 -10.34 -5.77
CA LEU A 112 -10.80 -10.49 -7.22
C LEU A 112 -9.37 -10.82 -7.65
N ALA A 113 -9.20 -11.91 -8.39
CA ALA A 113 -7.90 -12.36 -8.88
C ALA A 113 -7.97 -12.71 -10.36
N PRO A 114 -7.65 -11.77 -11.27
CA PRO A 114 -7.58 -12.06 -12.70
C PRO A 114 -6.57 -13.18 -13.00
N ALA A 115 -7.06 -14.25 -13.62
CA ALA A 115 -6.29 -15.47 -13.86
C ALA A 115 -6.80 -16.18 -15.14
N SER A 116 -5.88 -16.58 -16.01
CA SER A 116 -6.20 -17.20 -17.31
C SER A 116 -5.91 -18.71 -17.36
N GLY A 117 -5.47 -19.32 -16.26
CA GLY A 117 -5.21 -20.75 -16.20
C GLY A 117 -4.50 -21.23 -14.94
N PHE A 118 -4.21 -22.54 -14.94
CA PHE A 118 -3.63 -23.28 -13.84
C PHE A 118 -2.16 -22.92 -13.58
N HIS A 119 -1.79 -22.67 -12.33
CA HIS A 119 -0.39 -22.47 -11.92
C HIS A 119 -0.24 -22.64 -10.40
N PHE A 120 0.88 -23.20 -9.93
CA PHE A 120 1.11 -23.40 -8.49
C PHE A 120 1.08 -22.11 -7.68
N ARG A 121 1.53 -20.98 -8.25
CA ARG A 121 1.46 -19.67 -7.57
C ARG A 121 0.03 -19.14 -7.39
N LEU A 122 -0.88 -19.46 -8.32
CA LEU A 122 -2.30 -19.19 -8.09
C LEU A 122 -2.80 -19.98 -6.88
N CYS A 123 -2.39 -21.24 -6.75
CA CYS A 123 -2.74 -22.06 -5.60
C CYS A 123 -2.15 -21.53 -4.28
N ARG A 124 -0.93 -20.97 -4.29
CA ARG A 124 -0.34 -20.28 -3.13
C ARG A 124 -1.12 -19.03 -2.73
N LEU A 125 -1.59 -18.25 -3.71
CA LEU A 125 -2.49 -17.11 -3.47
C LEU A 125 -3.80 -17.58 -2.83
N LEU A 126 -4.46 -18.59 -3.41
CA LEU A 126 -5.72 -19.14 -2.87
C LEU A 126 -5.54 -19.71 -1.46
N ALA A 127 -4.44 -20.42 -1.22
CA ALA A 127 -4.10 -21.00 0.07
C ALA A 127 -3.86 -19.94 1.14
N SER A 128 -3.02 -18.93 0.86
CA SER A 128 -2.76 -17.85 1.82
C SER A 128 -4.00 -17.00 2.08
N ALA A 129 -4.82 -16.72 1.07
CA ALA A 129 -6.10 -16.03 1.24
C ALA A 129 -7.01 -16.79 2.21
N MET A 130 -7.25 -18.08 1.96
CA MET A 130 -8.14 -18.90 2.80
C MET A 130 -7.59 -19.08 4.21
N ALA A 131 -6.29 -19.37 4.37
CA ALA A 131 -5.63 -19.55 5.66
C ALA A 131 -5.71 -18.30 6.55
N LEU A 132 -5.74 -17.11 5.94
CA LEU A 132 -5.76 -15.81 6.62
C LEU A 132 -7.16 -15.18 6.69
N GLY A 133 -8.20 -15.94 6.29
CA GLY A 133 -9.60 -15.56 6.42
C GLY A 133 -10.06 -14.47 5.46
N TYR A 134 -9.44 -14.38 4.29
CA TYR A 134 -9.94 -13.54 3.19
C TYR A 134 -11.23 -14.13 2.59
N PRO A 135 -12.03 -13.28 1.91
CA PRO A 135 -13.21 -13.74 1.19
C PRO A 135 -12.89 -14.85 0.19
N VAL A 136 -13.89 -15.68 -0.10
CA VAL A 136 -13.79 -16.70 -1.15
C VAL A 136 -13.47 -16.01 -2.49
N PRO A 137 -12.30 -16.30 -3.11
CA PRO A 137 -11.84 -15.56 -4.28
C PRO A 137 -12.75 -15.74 -5.50
N THR A 138 -12.78 -14.73 -6.36
CA THR A 138 -13.34 -14.82 -7.71
C THR A 138 -12.22 -14.68 -8.73
N LEU A 139 -12.08 -15.69 -9.60
CA LEU A 139 -11.13 -15.68 -10.70
C LEU A 139 -11.74 -14.96 -11.90
N ASN A 140 -11.21 -13.77 -12.19
CA ASN A 140 -11.74 -12.94 -13.27
C ASN A 140 -11.14 -13.34 -14.62
N GLY A 141 -11.99 -13.59 -15.61
CA GLY A 141 -11.53 -14.03 -16.92
C GLY A 141 -10.99 -15.46 -16.94
N TRP A 142 -11.42 -16.30 -16.01
CA TRP A 142 -10.96 -17.70 -15.90
C TRP A 142 -11.12 -18.44 -17.23
N MET A 143 -9.99 -18.89 -17.79
CA MET A 143 -9.91 -19.63 -19.06
C MET A 143 -10.63 -18.95 -20.22
N LYS A 144 -10.73 -17.62 -20.21
CA LYS A 144 -11.31 -16.84 -21.31
C LYS A 144 -10.32 -16.62 -22.44
N GLU A 145 -10.88 -16.42 -23.64
CA GLU A 145 -10.13 -16.22 -24.87
C GLU A 145 -10.29 -14.78 -25.40
N GLY A 146 -9.46 -14.41 -26.37
CA GLY A 146 -9.53 -13.13 -27.07
C GLY A 146 -9.17 -11.95 -26.16
N GLU A 147 -9.99 -10.91 -26.14
CA GLU A 147 -9.74 -9.68 -25.37
C GLU A 147 -9.89 -9.85 -23.85
N LEU A 148 -10.44 -10.99 -23.41
CA LEU A 148 -10.61 -11.35 -22.00
C LEU A 148 -9.54 -12.34 -21.52
N ASP A 149 -8.61 -12.72 -22.38
CA ASP A 149 -7.50 -13.62 -22.08
C ASP A 149 -6.32 -12.85 -21.50
N ALA A 150 -6.15 -12.93 -20.17
CA ALA A 150 -5.03 -12.29 -19.46
C ALA A 150 -3.65 -12.85 -19.84
N SER A 151 -3.57 -14.00 -20.53
CA SER A 151 -2.32 -14.52 -21.08
C SER A 151 -1.93 -13.87 -22.41
N LYS A 152 -2.89 -13.21 -23.09
CA LYS A 152 -2.69 -12.57 -24.40
C LYS A 152 -2.67 -11.06 -24.35
N THR A 153 -3.41 -10.46 -23.43
CA THR A 153 -3.50 -9.00 -23.27
C THR A 153 -3.57 -8.64 -21.80
N HIS A 154 -2.70 -7.74 -21.32
CA HIS A 154 -2.79 -7.28 -19.93
C HIS A 154 -4.04 -6.42 -19.69
N LEU A 155 -4.66 -5.89 -20.75
CA LEU A 155 -5.92 -5.16 -20.67
C LEU A 155 -7.13 -6.04 -20.36
N ALA A 156 -7.03 -7.36 -20.54
CA ALA A 156 -8.09 -8.30 -20.13
C ALA A 156 -8.44 -8.11 -18.65
N LYS A 157 -7.43 -7.86 -17.81
CA LYS A 157 -7.57 -7.56 -16.38
C LYS A 157 -8.58 -6.44 -16.13
N VAL A 158 -8.46 -5.34 -16.88
CA VAL A 158 -9.36 -4.17 -16.76
C VAL A 158 -10.77 -4.54 -17.20
N ARG A 159 -10.91 -5.27 -18.32
CA ARG A 159 -12.21 -5.66 -18.88
C ARG A 159 -12.96 -6.64 -17.99
N THR A 160 -12.30 -7.67 -17.47
CA THR A 160 -12.93 -8.74 -16.67
C THR A 160 -13.31 -8.24 -15.28
N VAL A 161 -12.46 -7.42 -14.64
CA VAL A 161 -12.80 -6.78 -13.36
C VAL A 161 -13.96 -5.80 -13.54
N MET A 162 -13.97 -5.00 -14.61
CA MET A 162 -15.11 -4.11 -14.88
C MET A 162 -16.41 -4.89 -15.12
N HIS A 163 -16.34 -6.04 -15.80
CA HIS A 163 -17.49 -6.93 -15.97
C HIS A 163 -18.06 -7.38 -14.61
N TYR A 164 -17.21 -7.82 -13.69
CA TYR A 164 -17.61 -8.17 -12.32
C TYR A 164 -18.28 -7.00 -11.59
N LEU A 165 -17.63 -5.82 -11.59
CA LEU A 165 -18.13 -4.63 -10.88
C LEU A 165 -19.49 -4.13 -11.43
N ASN A 166 -19.73 -4.26 -12.73
CA ASN A 166 -21.00 -3.89 -13.36
C ASN A 166 -22.14 -4.86 -13.07
N ASN A 167 -21.83 -6.12 -12.75
CA ASN A 167 -22.84 -7.11 -12.38
C ASN A 167 -23.24 -7.06 -10.90
N LEU A 168 -22.52 -6.29 -10.07
CA LEU A 168 -22.92 -6.02 -8.69
C LEU A 168 -24.08 -5.02 -8.64
N PRO A 169 -25.09 -5.25 -7.78
CA PRO A 169 -26.21 -4.32 -7.64
C PRO A 169 -25.77 -3.01 -6.97
N PRO A 170 -26.51 -1.90 -7.13
CA PRO A 170 -26.22 -0.64 -6.43
C PRO A 170 -26.18 -0.75 -4.90
N SER A 171 -26.86 -1.74 -4.31
CA SER A 171 -26.78 -2.01 -2.88
C SER A 171 -25.39 -2.46 -2.41
N SER A 172 -24.53 -2.86 -3.34
CA SER A 172 -23.12 -3.22 -3.10
C SER A 172 -22.17 -2.05 -3.31
N ASP A 173 -22.64 -0.83 -3.56
CA ASP A 173 -21.78 0.33 -3.83
C ASP A 173 -20.79 0.65 -2.68
N ASP A 174 -21.19 0.34 -1.45
CA ASP A 174 -20.37 0.48 -0.22
C ASP A 174 -19.60 -0.81 0.14
N ASP A 175 -19.76 -1.89 -0.64
CA ASP A 175 -18.94 -3.09 -0.46
C ASP A 175 -17.49 -2.79 -0.86
N LEU A 176 -16.55 -3.49 -0.24
CA LEU A 176 -15.12 -3.28 -0.45
C LEU A 176 -14.59 -4.32 -1.43
N VAL A 177 -13.76 -3.89 -2.37
CA VAL A 177 -13.12 -4.77 -3.35
C VAL A 177 -11.63 -4.72 -3.14
N LEU A 178 -11.00 -5.90 -3.04
CA LEU A 178 -9.56 -6.09 -3.19
C LEU A 178 -9.32 -6.84 -4.50
N MET A 179 -8.64 -6.19 -5.43
CA MET A 179 -8.19 -6.75 -6.70
C MET A 179 -6.67 -6.96 -6.65
N ILE A 180 -6.22 -8.16 -6.99
CA ILE A 180 -4.81 -8.56 -6.94
C ILE A 180 -4.41 -9.37 -8.17
N ASP A 181 -3.13 -9.32 -8.55
CA ASP A 181 -2.58 -10.19 -9.58
C ASP A 181 -2.61 -11.67 -9.15
N GLY A 182 -3.22 -12.53 -9.98
CA GLY A 182 -3.52 -13.92 -9.63
C GLY A 182 -2.31 -14.86 -9.47
N TYR A 183 -1.12 -14.45 -9.91
CA TYR A 183 0.07 -15.34 -9.94
C TYR A 183 1.24 -14.84 -9.12
N ASP A 184 1.17 -13.62 -8.59
CA ASP A 184 2.34 -12.86 -8.15
C ASP A 184 2.15 -12.22 -6.76
N VAL A 185 1.15 -12.68 -6.01
CA VAL A 185 0.79 -12.16 -4.69
C VAL A 185 0.76 -13.28 -3.66
N VAL A 186 1.29 -12.99 -2.47
CA VAL A 186 1.14 -13.80 -1.26
C VAL A 186 0.69 -12.90 -0.11
N PHE A 187 -0.37 -13.31 0.59
CA PHE A 187 -0.86 -12.61 1.77
C PHE A 187 0.02 -12.89 2.98
N GLN A 188 0.25 -11.88 3.84
CA GLN A 188 1.03 -12.00 5.06
C GLN A 188 0.18 -11.83 6.33
N ILE A 189 -0.82 -10.93 6.31
CA ILE A 189 -1.65 -10.63 7.48
C ILE A 189 -3.11 -11.08 7.31
N PRO A 190 -3.83 -11.31 8.43
CA PRO A 190 -5.26 -11.61 8.44
C PRO A 190 -6.14 -10.52 7.80
N ALA A 191 -7.26 -10.93 7.21
CA ALA A 191 -8.14 -10.02 6.45
C ALA A 191 -8.81 -8.93 7.31
N ASP A 192 -9.13 -9.20 8.58
CA ASP A 192 -9.67 -8.21 9.51
C ASP A 192 -8.71 -7.03 9.72
N VAL A 193 -7.44 -7.34 9.95
CA VAL A 193 -6.37 -6.34 10.11
C VAL A 193 -6.15 -5.56 8.82
N LEU A 194 -6.22 -6.20 7.65
CA LEU A 194 -6.10 -5.50 6.38
C LEU A 194 -7.21 -4.46 6.18
N ILE A 195 -8.46 -4.81 6.49
CA ILE A 195 -9.59 -3.88 6.37
C ILE A 195 -9.45 -2.71 7.34
N GLU A 196 -9.06 -2.96 8.59
CA GLU A 196 -8.79 -1.88 9.56
C GLU A 196 -7.72 -0.91 9.03
N ARG A 197 -6.61 -1.46 8.50
CA ARG A 197 -5.53 -0.65 7.93
C ARG A 197 -5.95 0.13 6.70
N TYR A 198 -6.78 -0.44 5.83
CA TYR A 198 -7.34 0.26 4.68
C TYR A 198 -8.02 1.56 5.12
N PHE A 199 -8.92 1.49 6.11
CA PHE A 199 -9.63 2.67 6.60
C PHE A 199 -8.69 3.64 7.34
N ASP A 200 -7.72 3.16 8.10
CA ASP A 200 -6.72 4.03 8.75
C ASP A 200 -5.91 4.84 7.73
N VAL A 201 -5.48 4.19 6.63
CA VAL A 201 -4.73 4.86 5.56
C VAL A 201 -5.62 5.88 4.84
N ILE A 202 -6.84 5.49 4.48
CA ILE A 202 -7.81 6.37 3.81
C ILE A 202 -8.15 7.59 4.67
N ASN A 203 -8.45 7.39 5.95
CA ASN A 203 -8.81 8.47 6.88
C ASN A 203 -7.66 9.47 7.04
N LYS A 204 -6.43 8.99 7.28
CA LYS A 204 -5.24 9.87 7.37
C LYS A 204 -4.99 10.63 6.07
N ALA A 205 -5.20 9.99 4.92
CA ALA A 205 -5.01 10.63 3.63
C ALA A 205 -6.09 11.69 3.34
N ASN A 206 -7.34 11.42 3.72
CA ASN A 206 -8.44 12.37 3.62
C ASN A 206 -8.31 13.54 4.58
N ASP A 207 -7.80 13.36 5.80
CA ASP A 207 -7.48 14.45 6.71
C ASP A 207 -6.45 15.42 6.09
N ARG A 208 -5.42 14.87 5.43
CA ARG A 208 -4.42 15.67 4.71
C ARG A 208 -5.03 16.43 3.53
N LEU A 209 -5.92 15.79 2.75
CA LEU A 209 -6.61 16.46 1.64
C LEU A 209 -7.57 17.54 2.13
N ALA A 210 -8.33 17.28 3.19
CA ALA A 210 -9.20 18.25 3.81
C ALA A 210 -8.42 19.48 4.28
N MET A 211 -7.22 19.29 4.85
CA MET A 211 -6.31 20.39 5.16
C MET A 211 -5.80 21.13 3.92
N ARG A 212 -5.39 20.39 2.87
CA ARG A 212 -4.89 20.97 1.60
C ARG A 212 -5.94 21.81 0.87
N PHE A 213 -7.22 21.43 0.98
CA PHE A 213 -8.33 22.04 0.27
C PHE A 213 -9.33 22.80 1.16
N LYS A 214 -8.96 23.05 2.43
CA LYS A 214 -9.82 23.75 3.39
C LYS A 214 -10.29 25.10 2.87
N GLY A 215 -11.62 25.27 2.80
CA GLY A 215 -12.25 26.53 2.37
C GLY A 215 -12.17 26.81 0.87
N LYS A 216 -11.75 25.84 0.05
CA LYS A 216 -11.65 25.97 -1.42
C LYS A 216 -12.86 25.43 -2.19
N PHE A 217 -13.77 24.74 -1.51
CA PHE A 217 -14.98 24.17 -2.10
C PHE A 217 -16.20 24.66 -1.33
N GLU A 218 -17.26 25.06 -2.04
CA GLU A 218 -18.53 25.49 -1.44
C GLU A 218 -19.27 24.32 -0.78
N LYS A 219 -19.14 23.13 -1.36
CA LYS A 219 -19.72 21.90 -0.83
C LYS A 219 -18.64 20.88 -0.53
N GLU A 220 -18.81 20.19 0.58
CA GLU A 220 -17.90 19.12 1.02
C GLU A 220 -17.89 17.94 0.04
N GLU A 221 -19.02 17.66 -0.64
CA GLU A 221 -19.13 16.61 -1.67
C GLU A 221 -18.25 16.85 -2.91
N ASP A 222 -17.88 18.11 -3.17
CA ASP A 222 -17.03 18.49 -4.29
C ASP A 222 -15.53 18.44 -3.92
N MET A 223 -15.21 18.25 -2.63
CA MET A 223 -13.83 18.22 -2.15
C MET A 223 -13.12 16.94 -2.61
N PRO A 224 -11.87 17.04 -3.13
CA PRO A 224 -11.05 15.88 -3.44
C PRO A 224 -10.89 14.98 -2.22
N ARG A 225 -11.13 13.69 -2.41
CA ARG A 225 -10.96 12.63 -1.41
C ARG A 225 -10.27 11.42 -2.01
N LEU A 226 -9.90 10.48 -1.15
CA LEU A 226 -9.32 9.20 -1.48
C LEU A 226 -10.20 8.09 -0.92
N SER A 227 -10.36 7.05 -1.73
CA SER A 227 -11.07 5.83 -1.35
C SER A 227 -10.50 4.60 -2.07
N ILE A 228 -9.64 4.78 -3.07
CA ILE A 228 -8.96 3.68 -3.76
C ILE A 228 -7.48 3.76 -3.43
N LEU A 229 -6.89 2.65 -3.01
CA LEU A 229 -5.45 2.50 -2.80
C LEU A 229 -4.88 1.54 -3.84
N PHE A 230 -3.83 1.98 -4.51
CA PHE A 230 -2.98 1.17 -5.36
C PHE A 230 -1.67 0.80 -4.66
N GLY A 231 -1.05 -0.29 -5.10
CA GLY A 231 0.31 -0.66 -4.71
C GLY A 231 1.33 0.41 -5.11
N PRO A 232 2.40 0.62 -4.31
CA PRO A 232 3.41 1.64 -4.57
C PRO A 232 4.62 1.08 -5.35
N GLU A 233 5.15 1.81 -6.33
CA GLU A 233 6.31 1.42 -7.14
C GLU A 233 7.45 2.45 -7.12
N LYS A 234 8.70 1.98 -7.17
CA LYS A 234 9.93 2.80 -7.17
C LYS A 234 10.42 3.22 -8.55
N ALA A 235 9.74 2.80 -9.60
CA ALA A 235 10.00 3.20 -10.96
C ALA A 235 8.68 3.60 -11.62
N CYS A 236 8.69 4.64 -12.44
CA CYS A 236 7.55 4.84 -13.32
C CYS A 236 7.59 3.78 -14.42
N TYR A 237 6.54 2.97 -14.52
CA TYR A 237 6.41 1.97 -15.57
C TYR A 237 5.05 2.08 -16.27
N PRO A 238 4.98 2.00 -17.61
CA PRO A 238 6.08 1.99 -18.59
C PRO A 238 7.05 3.19 -18.48
N PRO A 239 8.31 3.07 -18.94
CA PRO A 239 9.42 3.93 -18.53
C PRO A 239 9.41 5.34 -19.14
N GLU A 240 8.44 5.70 -19.98
CA GLU A 240 8.32 7.02 -20.59
C GLU A 240 8.04 8.11 -19.53
N GLN A 241 9.08 8.80 -19.10
CA GLN A 241 9.01 9.80 -18.02
C GLN A 241 8.14 11.02 -18.36
N ASN A 242 7.98 11.33 -19.65
CA ASN A 242 7.16 12.46 -20.09
C ASN A 242 5.64 12.22 -20.00
N ARG A 243 5.20 11.00 -19.64
CA ARG A 243 3.78 10.70 -19.43
C ARG A 243 3.27 11.30 -18.13
N ILE A 244 2.00 11.74 -18.14
CA ILE A 244 1.38 12.38 -16.98
C ILE A 244 1.40 11.52 -15.72
N GLY A 245 1.24 10.19 -15.84
CA GLY A 245 1.35 9.26 -14.72
C GLY A 245 2.75 9.17 -14.09
N CYS A 246 3.78 9.71 -14.75
CA CYS A 246 5.16 9.75 -14.23
C CYS A 246 5.53 11.09 -13.60
N TRP A 247 5.13 12.22 -14.20
CA TRP A 247 5.57 13.55 -13.77
C TRP A 247 4.53 14.30 -12.93
N ALA A 248 3.22 14.05 -13.09
CA ALA A 248 2.17 14.72 -12.33
C ALA A 248 1.87 14.01 -10.99
N ILE A 249 2.92 13.79 -10.21
CA ILE A 249 2.84 13.03 -8.95
C ILE A 249 2.71 13.97 -7.72
N PRO A 250 2.20 13.48 -6.58
CA PRO A 250 2.15 14.24 -5.34
C PRO A 250 3.55 14.71 -4.91
N ARG A 251 3.70 16.01 -4.62
CA ARG A 251 5.01 16.63 -4.34
C ARG A 251 5.50 16.50 -2.90
N LYS A 252 4.58 16.26 -1.96
CA LYS A 252 4.88 16.16 -0.53
C LYS A 252 4.39 14.83 -0.02
N LEU A 253 5.32 13.91 0.09
CA LEU A 253 5.13 12.68 0.85
C LEU A 253 5.82 12.89 2.19
N ASP A 254 5.22 12.37 3.26
CA ASP A 254 5.82 12.40 4.61
C ASP A 254 6.98 11.38 4.74
N ILE A 255 7.58 10.95 3.63
CA ILE A 255 8.71 10.04 3.56
C ILE A 255 9.97 10.87 3.23
N PRO A 256 10.98 10.91 4.13
CA PRO A 256 12.20 11.65 3.88
C PRO A 256 12.97 11.16 2.65
N LEU A 257 13.52 12.09 1.86
CA LEU A 257 14.47 11.75 0.81
C LEU A 257 15.68 11.01 1.40
N GLY A 258 16.10 9.95 0.73
CA GLY A 258 17.19 9.08 1.17
C GLY A 258 16.79 8.01 2.19
N ALA A 259 15.51 7.92 2.59
CA ALA A 259 15.05 6.91 3.54
C ALA A 259 15.25 5.46 3.06
N TYR A 260 15.21 5.23 1.74
CA TYR A 260 15.41 3.92 1.12
C TYR A 260 16.85 3.66 0.65
N GLY A 261 17.75 4.64 0.77
CA GLY A 261 19.13 4.53 0.32
C GLY A 261 19.76 5.87 -0.08
N PRO A 262 21.06 5.89 -0.41
CA PRO A 262 21.72 7.07 -0.97
C PRO A 262 21.03 7.63 -2.22
N LEU A 263 21.09 8.94 -2.41
CA LEU A 263 20.60 9.62 -3.62
C LEU A 263 21.63 9.50 -4.75
N ASP A 264 21.85 8.27 -5.24
CA ASP A 264 22.90 7.91 -6.20
C ASP A 264 22.36 7.55 -7.60
N GLY A 265 21.05 7.67 -7.80
CA GLY A 265 20.37 7.30 -9.05
C GLY A 265 20.08 5.80 -9.18
N ASN A 266 20.42 4.97 -8.19
CA ASN A 266 19.97 3.59 -8.15
C ASN A 266 18.47 3.55 -7.84
N TYR A 267 17.66 2.99 -8.75
CA TYR A 267 16.21 2.96 -8.60
C TYR A 267 15.74 2.24 -7.33
N ALA A 268 16.51 1.28 -6.80
CA ALA A 268 16.20 0.61 -5.54
C ALA A 268 16.16 1.61 -4.35
N HIS A 269 16.91 2.71 -4.43
CA HIS A 269 16.94 3.74 -3.38
C HIS A 269 15.82 4.78 -3.52
N ASN A 270 15.00 4.71 -4.58
CA ASN A 270 13.88 5.62 -4.76
C ASN A 270 12.80 5.39 -3.70
N VAL A 271 12.07 6.47 -3.38
CA VAL A 271 10.81 6.38 -2.66
C VAL A 271 9.74 5.76 -3.59
N PRO A 272 8.86 4.87 -3.11
CA PRO A 272 7.88 4.22 -3.96
C PRO A 272 6.66 5.14 -4.20
N ILE A 273 6.79 6.03 -5.19
CA ILE A 273 5.85 7.13 -5.45
C ILE A 273 4.93 6.90 -6.66
N TRP A 274 5.21 5.89 -7.48
CA TRP A 274 4.43 5.60 -8.68
C TRP A 274 3.39 4.51 -8.43
N LEU A 275 2.34 4.53 -9.23
CA LEU A 275 1.24 3.57 -9.15
C LEU A 275 1.66 2.22 -9.72
N ASN A 276 1.41 1.14 -8.98
CA ASN A 276 1.46 -0.23 -9.46
C ASN A 276 0.03 -0.80 -9.60
N SER A 277 -0.32 -1.38 -10.76
CA SER A 277 -1.68 -1.88 -11.03
C SER A 277 -1.95 -3.31 -10.55
N GLY A 278 -0.98 -3.98 -9.93
CA GLY A 278 -1.10 -5.37 -9.50
C GLY A 278 -1.82 -5.57 -8.16
N THR A 279 -2.06 -4.49 -7.42
CA THR A 279 -2.85 -4.50 -6.18
C THR A 279 -3.68 -3.23 -6.08
N ILE A 280 -5.00 -3.38 -5.87
CA ILE A 280 -5.96 -2.28 -5.81
C ILE A 280 -7.02 -2.60 -4.76
N MET A 281 -7.33 -1.66 -3.86
CA MET A 281 -8.41 -1.82 -2.89
C MET A 281 -9.25 -0.55 -2.75
N GLY A 282 -10.58 -0.69 -2.80
CA GLY A 282 -11.50 0.43 -2.69
C GLY A 282 -12.97 0.01 -2.80
N PRO A 283 -13.92 0.92 -2.54
CA PRO A 283 -15.34 0.60 -2.57
C PRO A 283 -15.81 0.35 -4.01
N VAL A 284 -16.78 -0.56 -4.19
CA VAL A 284 -17.32 -0.96 -5.51
C VAL A 284 -17.69 0.24 -6.35
N LYS A 285 -18.37 1.25 -5.77
CA LYS A 285 -18.79 2.46 -6.49
C LYS A 285 -17.62 3.19 -7.14
N ASP A 286 -16.59 3.48 -6.36
CA ASP A 286 -15.45 4.28 -6.85
C ASP A 286 -14.57 3.44 -7.77
N MET A 287 -14.41 2.14 -7.47
CA MET A 287 -13.74 1.19 -8.36
C MET A 287 -14.42 1.14 -9.74
N ARG A 288 -15.76 1.07 -9.80
CA ARG A 288 -16.52 1.08 -11.07
C ARG A 288 -16.25 2.34 -11.88
N LEU A 289 -16.21 3.51 -11.23
CA LEU A 289 -15.92 4.78 -11.89
C LEU A 289 -14.47 4.85 -12.42
N MET A 290 -13.51 4.38 -11.62
CA MET A 290 -12.09 4.37 -12.00
C MET A 290 -11.84 3.41 -13.18
N PHE A 291 -12.31 2.17 -13.10
CA PHE A 291 -12.16 1.20 -14.20
C PHE A 291 -12.89 1.64 -15.48
N ALA A 292 -14.06 2.28 -15.36
CA ALA A 292 -14.74 2.89 -16.52
C ALA A 292 -13.88 3.96 -17.20
N ALA A 293 -13.25 4.84 -16.42
CA ALA A 293 -12.36 5.87 -16.95
C ALA A 293 -11.11 5.27 -17.60
N THR A 294 -10.55 4.21 -17.01
CA THR A 294 -9.43 3.46 -17.61
C THR A 294 -9.83 2.85 -18.96
N LEU A 295 -11.00 2.23 -19.07
CA LEU A 295 -11.50 1.66 -20.33
C LEU A 295 -11.78 2.73 -21.40
N ASP A 296 -12.33 3.88 -21.01
CA ASP A 296 -12.52 5.01 -21.92
C ASP A 296 -11.17 5.52 -22.47
N LEU A 297 -10.15 5.61 -21.61
CA LEU A 297 -8.80 6.00 -22.03
C LEU A 297 -8.16 4.96 -22.97
N ILE A 298 -8.31 3.66 -22.66
CA ILE A 298 -7.91 2.56 -23.54
C ILE A 298 -8.57 2.71 -24.91
N ALA A 299 -9.88 2.90 -24.97
CA ALA A 299 -10.62 3.01 -26.22
C ALA A 299 -10.15 4.19 -27.10
N LYS A 300 -9.69 5.27 -26.46
CA LYS A 300 -9.18 6.47 -27.15
C LYS A 300 -7.73 6.35 -27.63
N ARG A 301 -6.88 5.66 -26.86
CA ARG A 301 -5.41 5.72 -27.04
C ARG A 301 -4.75 4.40 -27.43
N TYR A 302 -5.45 3.28 -27.32
CA TYR A 302 -4.90 1.99 -27.69
C TYR A 302 -4.46 1.98 -29.15
N SER A 303 -3.22 1.53 -29.37
CA SER A 303 -2.65 1.33 -30.70
C SER A 303 -1.98 -0.03 -30.74
N ARG A 304 -2.29 -0.85 -31.74
CA ARG A 304 -1.69 -2.19 -31.90
C ARG A 304 -0.18 -2.11 -32.12
N GLU A 305 0.29 -1.00 -32.69
CA GLU A 305 1.71 -0.74 -32.98
C GLU A 305 2.44 -0.07 -31.80
N GLY A 306 1.73 0.34 -30.75
CA GLY A 306 2.36 1.00 -29.60
C GLY A 306 2.99 0.00 -28.63
N ASP A 307 4.28 0.19 -28.34
CA ASP A 307 5.11 -0.72 -27.52
C ASP A 307 4.49 -1.08 -26.17
N TRP A 308 3.76 -0.13 -25.56
CA TRP A 308 3.15 -0.29 -24.24
C TRP A 308 1.63 -0.18 -24.24
N SER A 309 1.00 -0.16 -25.42
CA SER A 309 -0.45 -0.01 -25.54
C SER A 309 -1.23 -1.13 -24.86
N ASP A 310 -0.61 -2.28 -24.61
CA ASP A 310 -1.22 -3.40 -23.91
C ASP A 310 -1.07 -3.34 -22.38
N SER A 311 -0.37 -2.33 -21.82
CA SER A 311 -0.17 -2.21 -20.36
C SER A 311 -1.41 -1.64 -19.66
N ASP A 312 -1.97 -2.37 -18.70
CA ASP A 312 -3.00 -1.88 -17.78
C ASP A 312 -2.47 -0.73 -16.90
N GLN A 313 -1.25 -0.86 -16.39
CA GLN A 313 -0.60 0.16 -15.56
C GLN A 313 -0.41 1.51 -16.29
N LEU A 314 -0.14 1.49 -17.60
CA LEU A 314 -0.08 2.70 -18.43
C LEU A 314 -1.36 3.53 -18.26
N TYR A 315 -2.52 2.93 -18.51
CA TYR A 315 -3.78 3.67 -18.51
C TYR A 315 -4.24 4.04 -17.09
N MET A 316 -4.08 3.15 -16.10
CA MET A 316 -4.44 3.46 -14.72
C MET A 316 -3.57 4.58 -14.13
N SER A 317 -2.25 4.56 -14.41
CA SER A 317 -1.36 5.65 -13.98
C SER A 317 -1.66 6.97 -14.68
N GLU A 318 -2.14 6.96 -15.93
CA GLU A 318 -2.58 8.18 -16.61
C GLU A 318 -3.88 8.75 -16.03
N VAL A 319 -4.87 7.92 -15.68
CA VAL A 319 -6.08 8.39 -14.98
C VAL A 319 -5.71 9.03 -13.64
N TRP A 320 -4.82 8.39 -12.87
CA TRP A 320 -4.30 8.96 -11.63
C TRP A 320 -3.50 10.25 -11.85
N GLY A 321 -2.62 10.29 -12.85
CA GLY A 321 -1.84 11.49 -13.17
C GLY A 321 -2.73 12.67 -13.59
N MET A 322 -3.81 12.44 -14.34
CA MET A 322 -4.80 13.47 -14.68
C MET A 322 -5.52 13.99 -13.43
N GLN A 323 -5.83 13.12 -12.47
CA GLN A 323 -6.40 13.53 -11.18
C GLN A 323 -5.44 14.45 -10.41
N GLU A 324 -4.19 14.03 -10.21
CA GLU A 324 -3.20 14.79 -9.45
C GLU A 324 -2.77 16.09 -10.14
N TYR A 325 -2.69 16.07 -11.48
CA TYR A 325 -2.52 17.27 -12.28
C TYR A 325 -3.67 18.26 -12.01
N SER A 326 -4.91 17.81 -12.14
CA SER A 326 -6.09 18.68 -11.97
C SER A 326 -6.20 19.24 -10.55
N ARG A 327 -5.96 18.40 -9.53
CA ARG A 327 -5.88 18.82 -8.12
C ARG A 327 -4.85 19.92 -7.91
N THR A 328 -3.66 19.78 -8.52
CA THR A 328 -2.56 20.72 -8.35
C THR A 328 -2.78 22.00 -9.15
N ILE A 329 -3.31 21.92 -10.38
CA ILE A 329 -3.65 23.11 -11.17
C ILE A 329 -4.75 23.91 -10.49
N ALA A 330 -5.82 23.27 -10.01
CA ALA A 330 -6.87 23.96 -9.26
C ALA A 330 -6.32 24.66 -8.01
N GLU A 331 -5.44 23.99 -7.26
CA GLU A 331 -4.76 24.61 -6.13
C GLU A 331 -3.93 25.83 -6.53
N TYR A 332 -3.22 25.79 -7.66
CA TYR A 332 -2.38 26.90 -8.11
C TYR A 332 -3.20 28.06 -8.68
N GLN A 333 -4.32 27.80 -9.37
CA GLN A 333 -5.19 28.85 -9.92
C GLN A 333 -5.77 29.76 -8.83
N GLU A 334 -5.98 29.25 -7.62
CA GLU A 334 -6.38 30.05 -6.46
C GLU A 334 -5.33 31.10 -6.06
N TYR A 335 -4.04 30.82 -6.29
CA TYR A 335 -2.95 31.72 -5.91
C TYR A 335 -2.43 32.55 -7.09
N PHE A 336 -2.40 31.95 -8.28
CA PHE A 336 -1.89 32.55 -9.50
C PHE A 336 -3.09 32.90 -10.39
N HIS A 337 -3.51 34.17 -10.35
CA HIS A 337 -4.59 34.70 -11.19
C HIS A 337 -4.13 34.99 -12.64
N GLY A 338 -3.40 34.05 -13.25
CA GLY A 338 -2.81 34.16 -14.59
C GLY A 338 -2.28 32.83 -15.10
N ASP A 339 -1.53 32.87 -16.21
CA ASP A 339 -0.99 31.65 -16.83
C ASP A 339 -0.05 30.91 -15.87
N ILE A 340 -0.28 29.61 -15.73
CA ILE A 340 0.51 28.73 -14.86
C ILE A 340 1.60 28.06 -15.71
N ASP A 341 2.85 28.36 -15.39
CA ASP A 341 3.98 27.60 -15.95
C ASP A 341 4.12 26.25 -15.23
N ILE A 342 3.77 25.19 -15.95
CA ILE A 342 3.86 23.80 -15.47
C ILE A 342 5.28 23.40 -15.05
N ASN A 343 6.32 23.99 -15.64
CA ASN A 343 7.72 23.66 -15.35
C ASN A 343 8.17 24.28 -14.03
N THR A 344 7.48 25.34 -13.58
CA THR A 344 7.65 25.88 -12.23
C THR A 344 7.02 24.97 -11.17
N ILE A 345 5.93 24.25 -11.49
CA ILE A 345 5.27 23.33 -10.55
C ILE A 345 6.00 21.99 -10.45
N TRP A 346 6.30 21.39 -11.60
CA TRP A 346 7.01 20.12 -11.75
C TRP A 346 8.26 20.34 -12.59
N PRO A 347 9.40 20.71 -11.99
CA PRO A 347 10.64 20.87 -12.74
C PRO A 347 11.10 19.51 -13.29
N THR A 348 11.34 19.43 -14.59
CA THR A 348 11.91 18.25 -15.27
C THR A 348 12.95 18.70 -16.29
N ASP A 349 13.84 17.80 -16.67
CA ASP A 349 14.85 17.98 -17.72
C ASP A 349 14.38 17.51 -19.11
N TYR A 350 13.19 16.90 -19.19
CA TYR A 350 12.51 16.48 -20.41
C TYR A 350 11.23 17.28 -20.69
N GLU A 351 10.83 17.31 -21.96
CA GLU A 351 9.54 17.86 -22.39
C GLU A 351 8.39 16.96 -21.93
N LYS A 352 7.39 17.54 -21.28
CA LYS A 352 6.23 16.83 -20.74
C LYS A 352 5.13 16.72 -21.79
N VAL A 353 4.49 15.57 -21.86
CA VAL A 353 3.22 15.44 -22.58
C VAL A 353 2.10 15.91 -21.66
N LEU A 354 1.50 17.05 -21.99
CA LEU A 354 0.36 17.60 -21.27
C LEU A 354 -0.90 16.78 -21.52
N PRO A 355 -1.78 16.63 -20.52
CA PRO A 355 -3.05 15.95 -20.72
C PRO A 355 -4.00 16.83 -21.55
N ASP A 356 -4.77 16.19 -22.42
CA ASP A 356 -5.91 16.81 -23.07
C ASP A 356 -7.16 16.58 -22.19
N ILE A 357 -7.48 17.56 -21.34
CA ILE A 357 -8.63 17.53 -20.43
C ILE A 357 -9.70 18.47 -20.98
N ALA A 358 -10.81 17.91 -21.47
CA ALA A 358 -11.90 18.71 -21.99
C ALA A 358 -12.58 19.52 -20.86
N PRO A 359 -13.14 20.71 -21.15
CA PRO A 359 -13.92 21.46 -20.17
C PRO A 359 -15.05 20.61 -19.56
N GLY A 360 -15.09 20.54 -18.23
CA GLY A 360 -16.08 19.74 -17.50
C GLY A 360 -15.83 18.23 -17.48
N GLN A 361 -14.72 17.75 -18.06
CA GLN A 361 -14.31 16.36 -17.92
C GLN A 361 -14.06 16.03 -16.44
N ARG A 362 -14.60 14.91 -15.97
CA ARG A 362 -14.30 14.39 -14.63
C ARG A 362 -12.82 14.02 -14.56
N THR A 363 -12.15 14.50 -13.52
CA THR A 363 -10.75 14.16 -13.22
C THR A 363 -10.61 13.52 -11.85
N GLU A 364 -11.63 13.59 -11.00
CA GLU A 364 -11.62 13.06 -9.64
C GLU A 364 -12.22 11.65 -9.59
N TYR A 365 -11.36 10.67 -9.28
CA TYR A 365 -11.66 9.23 -9.22
C TYR A 365 -11.25 8.61 -7.88
N HIS A 366 -10.88 9.44 -6.90
CA HIS A 366 -10.51 9.05 -5.55
C HIS A 366 -9.30 8.10 -5.47
N ILE A 367 -8.40 8.17 -6.45
CA ILE A 367 -7.22 7.30 -6.56
C ILE A 367 -6.09 7.79 -5.65
N GLY A 368 -5.56 6.90 -4.82
CA GLY A 368 -4.37 7.09 -4.00
C GLY A 368 -3.41 5.90 -4.10
N ILE A 369 -2.23 6.07 -3.52
CA ILE A 369 -1.18 5.04 -3.46
C ILE A 369 -0.83 4.78 -2.00
N ASP A 370 -0.67 3.51 -1.64
CA ASP A 370 -0.19 3.08 -0.33
C ASP A 370 1.33 3.30 -0.19
N HIS A 371 1.79 4.55 -0.18
CA HIS A 371 3.22 4.90 -0.21
C HIS A 371 4.06 4.32 0.94
N TRP A 372 3.43 3.96 2.06
CA TRP A 372 4.09 3.39 3.24
C TRP A 372 4.06 1.86 3.25
N SER A 373 3.45 1.22 2.25
CA SER A 373 3.29 -0.23 2.19
C SER A 373 2.58 -0.80 3.42
N SER A 374 1.60 -0.09 3.99
CA SER A 374 0.83 -0.59 5.14
C SER A 374 -0.06 -1.78 4.74
N LEU A 375 -0.53 -1.80 3.49
CA LEU A 375 -1.30 -2.87 2.86
C LEU A 375 -0.47 -3.63 1.83
N PHE A 376 0.18 -2.92 0.90
CA PHE A 376 0.78 -3.49 -0.30
C PHE A 376 2.28 -3.28 -0.33
N GLN A 377 3.06 -4.36 -0.28
CA GLN A 377 4.50 -4.31 -0.51
C GLN A 377 4.84 -4.81 -1.91
N THR A 378 5.17 -3.89 -2.81
CA THR A 378 5.67 -4.24 -4.13
C THR A 378 7.17 -4.50 -4.09
N ARG A 379 7.63 -5.57 -4.78
CA ARG A 379 9.05 -5.94 -4.83
C ARG A 379 9.94 -4.86 -5.41
N ALA A 380 9.53 -4.22 -6.52
CA ALA A 380 10.31 -3.32 -7.38
C ALA A 380 11.45 -2.52 -6.71
N GLY A 381 12.62 -3.16 -6.49
CA GLY A 381 13.78 -2.53 -5.83
C GLY A 381 13.63 -2.27 -4.32
N SER A 382 12.71 -2.96 -3.65
CA SER A 382 12.45 -2.87 -2.20
C SER A 382 13.08 -4.01 -1.41
N ASP A 383 13.56 -5.07 -2.06
CA ASP A 383 14.08 -6.29 -1.41
C ASP A 383 15.14 -6.01 -0.33
N HIS A 384 16.00 -5.00 -0.54
CA HIS A 384 17.09 -4.68 0.38
C HIS A 384 16.60 -4.10 1.72
N VAL A 385 15.42 -3.46 1.74
CA VAL A 385 14.79 -2.90 2.95
C VAL A 385 13.77 -3.82 3.60
N LEU A 386 13.62 -5.05 3.10
CA LEU A 386 12.80 -6.06 3.74
C LEU A 386 13.65 -6.94 4.66
N ASP A 387 13.08 -7.34 5.80
CA ASP A 387 13.69 -8.30 6.70
C ASP A 387 12.63 -9.08 7.48
N MET A 388 12.98 -10.32 7.84
CA MET A 388 12.12 -11.25 8.56
C MET A 388 12.39 -11.10 10.06
N LEU A 389 11.58 -10.28 10.73
CA LEU A 389 11.74 -9.90 12.14
C LEU A 389 10.96 -10.81 13.07
N THR A 390 11.52 -11.05 14.25
CA THR A 390 10.84 -11.66 15.40
C THR A 390 10.61 -10.57 16.45
N PHE A 391 9.37 -10.44 16.93
CA PHE A 391 8.98 -9.41 17.91
C PHE A 391 8.95 -10.03 19.32
N ASP A 392 10.13 -10.32 19.87
CA ASP A 392 10.32 -11.07 21.13
C ASP A 392 10.72 -10.19 22.33
N GLN A 393 10.87 -8.89 22.12
CA GLN A 393 11.23 -7.92 23.16
C GLN A 393 9.97 -7.24 23.68
N PHE A 394 9.97 -6.85 24.96
CA PHE A 394 8.80 -6.28 25.65
C PHE A 394 9.10 -4.88 26.16
N HIS A 395 8.17 -3.95 25.99
CA HIS A 395 8.26 -2.63 26.62
C HIS A 395 8.08 -2.77 28.13
N GLU A 396 9.03 -2.24 28.91
CA GLU A 396 9.01 -2.31 30.38
C GLU A 396 7.76 -1.67 31.00
N GLN A 397 7.13 -0.74 30.28
CA GLN A 397 6.00 0.04 30.77
C GLN A 397 4.69 -0.76 30.83
N ASP A 398 4.47 -1.71 29.93
CA ASP A 398 3.20 -2.46 29.84
C ASP A 398 3.36 -3.99 29.80
N ASN A 399 4.57 -4.51 29.58
CA ASN A 399 4.87 -5.94 29.41
C ASN A 399 3.95 -6.69 28.42
N ALA A 400 3.25 -5.97 27.55
CA ALA A 400 2.24 -6.51 26.63
C ALA A 400 2.57 -6.15 25.19
N THR A 401 3.09 -4.94 24.96
CA THR A 401 3.53 -4.51 23.64
C THR A 401 4.89 -5.11 23.34
N THR A 402 4.96 -5.86 22.24
CA THR A 402 6.20 -6.47 21.79
C THR A 402 6.82 -5.69 20.64
N TYR A 403 8.15 -5.74 20.54
CA TYR A 403 8.91 -5.04 19.53
C TYR A 403 10.11 -5.85 19.06
N ALA A 404 10.66 -5.45 17.91
CA ALA A 404 11.91 -5.97 17.37
C ALA A 404 12.95 -4.84 17.29
N THR A 405 14.18 -5.11 17.70
CA THR A 405 15.30 -4.17 17.49
C THR A 405 15.98 -4.46 16.16
N VAL A 406 16.00 -3.48 15.26
CA VAL A 406 16.62 -3.56 13.95
C VAL A 406 18.08 -3.14 14.04
N HIS A 407 18.99 -4.08 13.82
CA HIS A 407 20.43 -3.83 13.77
C HIS A 407 20.99 -3.71 12.34
N LYS A 408 20.18 -4.03 11.32
CA LYS A 408 20.57 -4.01 9.91
C LYS A 408 20.48 -2.59 9.35
N ASN A 409 21.61 -2.06 8.86
CA ASN A 409 21.64 -0.80 8.11
C ASN A 409 21.21 -1.01 6.65
N ALA A 410 19.95 -1.39 6.43
CA ALA A 410 19.43 -1.78 5.12
C ALA A 410 19.49 -0.66 4.07
N ALA A 411 19.25 0.59 4.48
CA ALA A 411 19.31 1.76 3.62
C ALA A 411 20.72 2.39 3.55
N SER A 412 21.76 1.73 4.07
CA SER A 412 23.15 2.24 4.07
C SER A 412 23.28 3.68 4.59
N LEU A 413 22.51 4.01 5.62
CA LEU A 413 22.45 5.35 6.19
C LEU A 413 23.78 5.71 6.89
N PRO A 414 24.28 6.94 6.73
CA PRO A 414 25.42 7.43 7.49
C PRO A 414 25.04 7.51 8.98
N ASN A 415 25.94 7.07 9.87
CA ASN A 415 25.72 7.07 11.32
C ASN A 415 24.49 6.26 11.76
N PHE A 416 24.22 5.14 11.11
CA PHE A 416 23.15 4.23 11.48
C PHE A 416 23.15 3.91 12.99
N LYS A 417 21.98 4.00 13.59
CA LYS A 417 21.72 3.57 14.95
C LYS A 417 20.61 2.51 14.92
N PRO A 418 20.74 1.43 15.69
CA PRO A 418 19.64 0.50 15.87
C PRO A 418 18.37 1.24 16.32
N PHE A 419 17.22 0.78 15.84
CA PHE A 419 15.92 1.34 16.15
C PHE A 419 14.91 0.21 16.38
N THR A 420 13.78 0.53 16.99
CA THR A 420 12.73 -0.44 17.28
C THR A 420 11.57 -0.30 16.30
N ILE A 421 10.91 -1.44 16.06
CA ILE A 421 9.61 -1.53 15.38
C ILE A 421 8.69 -2.31 16.31
N ASP A 422 7.53 -1.72 16.62
CA ASP A 422 6.53 -2.36 17.47
C ASP A 422 5.65 -3.29 16.64
N LEU A 423 5.21 -4.40 17.23
CA LEU A 423 4.18 -5.25 16.65
C LEU A 423 2.80 -4.65 16.95
N PRO A 424 1.98 -4.31 15.94
CA PRO A 424 0.65 -3.78 16.19
C PRO A 424 -0.22 -4.77 16.99
N ALA A 425 -0.89 -4.28 18.03
CA ALA A 425 -1.66 -5.13 18.95
C ALA A 425 -2.83 -5.87 18.26
N ASN A 426 -3.49 -5.22 17.31
CA ASN A 426 -4.56 -5.85 16.50
C ASN A 426 -4.00 -6.99 15.64
N LEU A 427 -2.83 -6.80 15.02
CA LEU A 427 -2.14 -7.85 14.27
C LEU A 427 -1.74 -9.01 15.17
N ALA A 428 -1.12 -8.73 16.32
CA ALA A 428 -0.74 -9.76 17.29
C ALA A 428 -1.94 -10.58 17.77
N SER A 429 -3.04 -9.91 18.08
CA SER A 429 -4.31 -10.51 18.50
C SER A 429 -4.91 -11.39 17.39
N SER A 430 -4.99 -10.89 16.15
CA SER A 430 -5.59 -11.63 15.04
C SER A 430 -4.77 -12.88 14.66
N ILE A 431 -3.44 -12.76 14.57
CA ILE A 431 -2.58 -13.93 14.33
C ILE A 431 -2.69 -14.96 15.47
N THR A 432 -2.67 -14.51 16.73
CA THR A 432 -2.82 -15.40 17.89
C THR A 432 -4.17 -16.14 17.85
N ARG A 433 -5.25 -15.43 17.50
CA ARG A 433 -6.59 -16.02 17.32
C ARG A 433 -6.57 -17.10 16.25
N ILE A 434 -5.95 -16.83 15.11
CA ILE A 434 -5.87 -17.78 14.00
C ILE A 434 -5.06 -19.03 14.38
N LEU A 435 -3.88 -18.87 14.99
CA LEU A 435 -3.05 -19.99 15.45
C LEU A 435 -3.77 -20.85 16.49
N ARG A 436 -4.55 -20.27 17.41
CA ARG A 436 -5.34 -21.04 18.38
C ARG A 436 -6.42 -21.92 17.74
N MET A 437 -6.88 -21.61 16.52
CA MET A 437 -7.90 -22.42 15.84
C MET A 437 -7.39 -23.81 15.49
N ILE A 438 -6.08 -23.95 15.25
CA ILE A 438 -5.48 -25.21 14.81
C ILE A 438 -4.81 -26.00 15.95
N GLU A 439 -4.61 -25.37 17.12
CA GLU A 439 -4.03 -26.00 18.32
C GLU A 439 -4.66 -27.37 18.65
N PRO A 440 -5.99 -27.57 18.57
CA PRO A 440 -6.60 -28.88 18.82
C PRO A 440 -6.16 -30.00 17.87
N VAL A 441 -5.69 -29.65 16.67
CA VAL A 441 -5.30 -30.60 15.61
C VAL A 441 -3.79 -30.76 15.54
N VAL A 442 -3.03 -29.67 15.68
CA VAL A 442 -1.56 -29.66 15.52
C VAL A 442 -0.80 -29.80 16.85
N GLY A 443 -1.50 -29.74 17.99
CA GLY A 443 -0.86 -29.69 19.30
C GLY A 443 -0.33 -28.29 19.58
N THR A 444 0.96 -28.15 19.86
CA THR A 444 1.54 -26.85 20.23
C THR A 444 1.71 -25.93 19.01
N VAL A 445 1.10 -24.74 19.08
CA VAL A 445 1.31 -23.65 18.13
C VAL A 445 2.30 -22.62 18.66
N PRO A 446 3.05 -21.91 17.79
CA PRO A 446 3.99 -20.90 18.24
C PRO A 446 3.27 -19.70 18.86
N SER A 447 3.90 -19.09 19.86
CA SER A 447 3.54 -17.75 20.31
C SER A 447 3.79 -16.73 19.19
N ILE A 448 3.04 -15.63 19.19
CA ILE A 448 3.28 -14.49 18.30
C ILE A 448 4.73 -13.97 18.38
N THR A 449 5.35 -14.09 19.55
CA THR A 449 6.76 -13.69 19.78
C THR A 449 7.78 -14.67 19.21
N GLN A 450 7.34 -15.81 18.68
CA GLN A 450 8.22 -16.83 18.09
C GLN A 450 8.14 -16.87 16.56
N ILE A 451 7.12 -16.24 15.96
CA ILE A 451 6.97 -16.18 14.51
C ILE A 451 7.82 -15.06 13.91
N ARG A 452 8.14 -15.22 12.63
CA ARG A 452 8.85 -14.22 11.84
C ARG A 452 7.88 -13.56 10.87
N LEU A 453 7.90 -12.24 10.84
CA LEU A 453 7.08 -11.43 9.94
C LEU A 453 8.00 -10.57 9.07
N GLU A 454 7.81 -10.65 7.76
CA GLU A 454 8.53 -9.79 6.84
C GLU A 454 8.05 -8.35 7.02
N THR A 455 9.00 -7.49 7.34
CA THR A 455 8.77 -6.11 7.72
C THR A 455 9.56 -5.20 6.80
N ASN A 456 8.92 -4.14 6.32
CA ASN A 456 9.61 -3.05 5.65
C ASN A 456 10.31 -2.18 6.69
N LEU A 457 11.65 -2.18 6.69
CA LEU A 457 12.46 -1.50 7.70
C LEU A 457 12.40 0.02 7.60
N VAL A 458 11.98 0.58 6.46
CA VAL A 458 11.87 2.02 6.24
C VAL A 458 10.51 2.54 6.68
N SER A 459 9.43 1.91 6.21
CA SER A 459 8.08 2.29 6.63
C SER A 459 7.71 1.77 8.01
N LYS A 460 8.46 0.80 8.53
CA LYS A 460 8.21 0.09 9.79
C LYS A 460 6.92 -0.73 9.79
N GLU A 461 6.44 -1.11 8.61
CA GLU A 461 5.21 -1.85 8.44
C GLU A 461 5.49 -3.35 8.26
N VAL A 462 4.81 -4.19 9.05
CA VAL A 462 4.54 -5.58 8.65
C VAL A 462 3.44 -5.51 7.61
N TYR A 463 3.79 -5.46 6.33
CA TYR A 463 2.86 -5.19 5.24
C TYR A 463 1.77 -6.28 5.11
N GLY A 464 0.64 -5.94 4.49
CA GLY A 464 -0.50 -6.85 4.40
C GLY A 464 -0.35 -8.01 3.41
N MET A 465 0.17 -7.70 2.22
CA MET A 465 0.52 -8.68 1.19
C MET A 465 1.72 -8.23 0.38
N PHE A 466 2.45 -9.20 -0.16
CA PHE A 466 3.57 -8.96 -1.05
C PHE A 466 3.14 -9.14 -2.50
N HIS A 467 3.52 -8.20 -3.36
CA HIS A 467 3.34 -8.29 -4.80
C HIS A 467 4.69 -8.30 -5.52
N SER A 468 4.95 -9.36 -6.28
CA SER A 468 6.23 -9.59 -6.92
C SER A 468 6.29 -8.95 -8.31
N THR A 469 6.66 -7.67 -8.39
CA THR A 469 7.06 -7.06 -9.68
C THR A 469 8.41 -7.63 -10.15
N GLY A 470 8.49 -8.10 -11.39
CA GLY A 470 9.71 -8.66 -11.98
C GLY A 470 9.90 -10.15 -11.70
N GLY A 471 11.14 -10.57 -11.40
CA GLY A 471 11.48 -11.97 -11.13
C GLY A 471 10.67 -12.56 -9.97
N LYS A 472 10.39 -13.87 -10.03
CA LYS A 472 9.50 -14.57 -9.10
C LYS A 472 10.22 -15.42 -8.06
N ASP A 473 11.54 -15.46 -8.12
CA ASP A 473 12.45 -16.13 -7.18
C ASP A 473 12.22 -15.69 -5.73
N TYR A 474 12.01 -14.39 -5.52
CA TYR A 474 11.75 -13.85 -4.19
C TYR A 474 10.40 -14.35 -3.64
N LEU A 475 9.36 -14.33 -4.48
CA LEU A 475 8.01 -14.77 -4.09
C LEU A 475 8.02 -16.26 -3.69
N ASP A 476 8.75 -17.09 -4.43
CA ASP A 476 8.84 -18.51 -4.14
C ASP A 476 9.57 -18.77 -2.81
N LYS A 477 10.63 -18.00 -2.53
CA LYS A 477 11.33 -18.03 -1.23
C LYS A 477 10.46 -17.49 -0.09
N LEU A 478 9.72 -16.41 -0.32
CA LEU A 478 8.84 -15.79 0.66
C LEU A 478 7.73 -16.75 1.10
N TRP A 479 7.18 -17.54 0.17
CA TRP A 479 6.19 -18.57 0.49
C TRP A 479 6.70 -19.53 1.57
N ASP A 480 7.88 -20.12 1.36
CA ASP A 480 8.47 -21.08 2.30
C ASP A 480 8.87 -20.44 3.64
N GLN A 481 9.08 -19.13 3.67
CA GLN A 481 9.43 -18.37 4.88
C GLN A 481 8.22 -17.79 5.62
N SER A 482 7.03 -17.88 5.03
CA SER A 482 5.80 -17.33 5.61
C SER A 482 5.46 -18.04 6.92
N TRP A 483 5.09 -17.29 7.94
CA TRP A 483 4.83 -17.84 9.28
C TRP A 483 3.72 -18.90 9.31
N PHE A 484 2.74 -18.81 8.40
CA PHE A 484 1.63 -19.75 8.28
C PHE A 484 1.99 -20.98 7.44
N TYR A 485 3.10 -20.98 6.71
CA TYR A 485 3.43 -22.05 5.76
C TYR A 485 3.46 -23.46 6.41
N PRO A 486 4.09 -23.67 7.58
CA PRO A 486 4.05 -24.97 8.26
C PRO A 486 2.65 -25.44 8.67
N TYR A 487 1.68 -24.52 8.69
CA TYR A 487 0.33 -24.72 9.17
C TYR A 487 -0.73 -24.49 8.09
N VAL A 488 -0.34 -24.27 6.83
CA VAL A 488 -1.26 -23.76 5.81
C VAL A 488 -2.43 -24.71 5.57
N ARG A 489 -2.20 -26.03 5.56
CA ARG A 489 -3.27 -27.04 5.46
C ARG A 489 -4.25 -26.99 6.65
N PRO A 490 -3.83 -27.18 7.91
CA PRO A 490 -4.76 -27.12 9.04
C PRO A 490 -5.43 -25.74 9.20
N LEU A 491 -4.76 -24.65 8.80
CA LEU A 491 -5.36 -23.32 8.79
C LEU A 491 -6.51 -23.21 7.78
N ILE A 492 -6.33 -23.71 6.56
CA ILE A 492 -7.40 -23.79 5.56
C ILE A 492 -8.56 -24.60 6.11
N GLU A 493 -8.31 -25.81 6.63
CA GLU A 493 -9.35 -26.69 7.17
C GLU A 493 -10.12 -26.05 8.33
N ALA A 494 -9.44 -25.29 9.19
CA ALA A 494 -10.08 -24.53 10.27
C ALA A 494 -10.90 -23.33 9.78
N MET A 495 -10.50 -22.71 8.65
CA MET A 495 -11.16 -21.52 8.09
C MET A 495 -12.31 -21.82 7.15
N VAL A 496 -12.26 -22.91 6.41
CA VAL A 496 -13.31 -23.37 5.47
C VAL A 496 -14.73 -23.29 6.07
N PRO A 497 -15.03 -23.87 7.26
CA PRO A 497 -16.38 -23.78 7.83
C PRO A 497 -16.76 -22.37 8.32
N ARG A 498 -15.81 -21.44 8.41
CA ARG A 498 -15.99 -20.10 8.99
C ARG A 498 -16.13 -18.99 7.95
N VAL A 499 -15.43 -19.09 6.83
CA VAL A 499 -15.33 -18.00 5.83
C VAL A 499 -16.69 -17.53 5.30
N SER A 500 -17.70 -18.42 5.29
CA SER A 500 -19.04 -18.13 4.79
C SER A 500 -20.08 -17.77 5.87
N GLU A 501 -19.75 -18.00 7.15
CA GLU A 501 -20.71 -17.90 8.27
C GLU A 501 -20.31 -16.86 9.32
N GLN A 502 -19.00 -16.65 9.49
CA GLN A 502 -18.48 -15.73 10.49
C GLN A 502 -18.12 -14.40 9.83
N PRO A 503 -18.39 -13.27 10.51
CA PRO A 503 -17.83 -12.00 10.10
C PRO A 503 -16.31 -12.08 10.00
N ILE A 504 -15.76 -11.39 9.00
CA ILE A 504 -14.32 -11.18 8.86
C ILE A 504 -13.85 -10.33 10.03
N GLY A 505 -14.49 -9.17 10.24
CA GLY A 505 -14.18 -8.23 11.30
C GLY A 505 -15.14 -7.04 11.33
N THR A 506 -14.89 -6.08 12.21
CA THR A 506 -15.63 -4.81 12.26
C THR A 506 -14.65 -3.67 12.03
N ALA A 507 -14.93 -2.82 11.05
CA ALA A 507 -14.12 -1.64 10.73
C ALA A 507 -15.03 -0.57 10.11
N ASP A 508 -14.71 0.71 10.34
CA ASP A 508 -15.50 1.84 9.84
C ASP A 508 -17.00 1.76 10.22
N GLY A 509 -17.29 1.28 11.44
CA GLY A 509 -18.66 1.13 11.94
C GLY A 509 -19.48 0.03 11.23
N ARG A 510 -18.85 -0.81 10.40
CA ARG A 510 -19.50 -1.86 9.62
C ARG A 510 -18.99 -3.24 10.00
N ILE A 511 -19.87 -4.23 9.92
CA ILE A 511 -19.49 -5.64 9.97
C ILE A 511 -19.15 -6.08 8.54
N TRP A 512 -17.94 -6.60 8.36
CA TRP A 512 -17.47 -7.10 7.07
C TRP A 512 -17.66 -8.60 6.98
N VAL A 513 -18.30 -9.06 5.90
CA VAL A 513 -18.52 -10.48 5.60
C VAL A 513 -17.94 -10.84 4.23
N SER A 514 -17.65 -12.12 3.98
CA SER A 514 -17.24 -12.57 2.65
C SER A 514 -18.33 -12.29 1.61
N SER A 515 -17.95 -11.80 0.43
CA SER A 515 -18.90 -11.50 -0.65
C SER A 515 -19.56 -12.74 -1.24
N HIS A 516 -18.83 -13.85 -1.26
CA HIS A 516 -19.29 -15.15 -1.74
C HIS A 516 -19.18 -16.18 -0.64
N LYS A 517 -20.08 -17.16 -0.71
CA LYS A 517 -20.00 -18.37 0.10
C LYS A 517 -19.21 -19.45 -0.65
N LEU A 518 -18.74 -20.45 0.07
CA LEU A 518 -18.31 -21.71 -0.52
C LEU A 518 -19.51 -22.38 -1.22
N ALA A 519 -19.24 -23.25 -2.19
CA ALA A 519 -20.30 -24.01 -2.86
C ALA A 519 -20.89 -25.12 -1.96
N VAL A 520 -20.12 -25.56 -0.96
CA VAL A 520 -20.55 -26.52 0.05
C VAL A 520 -21.08 -25.78 1.27
N ASN A 521 -22.13 -26.30 1.91
CA ASN A 521 -22.66 -25.72 3.14
C ASN A 521 -21.62 -25.84 4.27
N SER A 522 -21.58 -24.85 5.17
CA SER A 522 -20.63 -24.79 6.28
C SER A 522 -20.67 -25.99 7.23
N THR A 523 -21.82 -26.66 7.35
CA THR A 523 -21.99 -27.89 8.16
C THR A 523 -21.36 -29.13 7.53
N GLU A 524 -21.00 -29.07 6.25
CA GLU A 524 -20.42 -30.17 5.47
C GLU A 524 -18.99 -29.86 5.02
N ALA A 525 -18.61 -28.58 5.00
CA ALA A 525 -17.29 -28.11 4.58
C ALA A 525 -16.28 -28.25 5.72
N HIS A 526 -15.33 -29.19 5.57
CA HIS A 526 -14.40 -29.56 6.64
C HIS A 526 -12.96 -29.73 6.17
N SER A 527 -12.71 -29.68 4.86
CA SER A 527 -11.42 -30.05 4.29
C SER A 527 -10.91 -29.01 3.29
N VAL A 528 -9.64 -29.10 2.94
CA VAL A 528 -9.06 -28.33 1.83
C VAL A 528 -9.80 -28.57 0.52
N ALA A 529 -10.38 -29.76 0.30
CA ALA A 529 -11.12 -30.06 -0.93
C ALA A 529 -12.40 -29.20 -1.10
N ASP A 530 -12.93 -28.67 0.01
CA ASP A 530 -14.11 -27.80 0.03
C ASP A 530 -13.73 -26.32 -0.22
N ALA A 531 -12.43 -25.98 -0.21
CA ALA A 531 -11.94 -24.69 -0.67
C ALA A 531 -11.98 -24.63 -2.21
N GLY A 532 -11.80 -23.42 -2.75
CA GLY A 532 -11.88 -23.17 -4.18
C GLY A 532 -12.09 -21.70 -4.50
N ALA A 533 -12.56 -21.43 -5.71
CA ALA A 533 -12.85 -20.08 -6.18
C ALA A 533 -14.05 -20.06 -7.13
N TRP A 534 -14.68 -18.90 -7.28
CA TRP A 534 -15.73 -18.68 -8.27
C TRP A 534 -15.14 -18.20 -9.60
N ALA A 535 -15.67 -18.66 -10.73
CA ALA A 535 -15.44 -18.01 -12.02
C ALA A 535 -16.47 -16.88 -12.22
N ASP A 536 -16.04 -15.73 -12.74
CA ASP A 536 -16.93 -14.56 -12.88
C ASP A 536 -17.89 -14.64 -14.08
N ILE A 537 -17.38 -14.88 -15.30
CA ILE A 537 -18.16 -14.71 -16.54
C ILE A 537 -19.04 -15.92 -16.86
N ASP A 538 -18.47 -17.14 -16.85
CA ASP A 538 -19.27 -18.36 -17.08
C ASP A 538 -20.02 -18.81 -15.83
N GLY A 539 -19.74 -18.16 -14.71
CA GLY A 539 -20.17 -18.61 -13.39
C GLY A 539 -19.54 -19.95 -13.02
N GLY A 540 -19.91 -20.42 -11.83
CA GLY A 540 -19.59 -21.76 -11.38
C GLY A 540 -18.43 -21.83 -10.38
N TRP A 541 -18.51 -22.88 -9.57
CA TRP A 541 -17.54 -23.19 -8.55
C TRP A 541 -16.38 -23.99 -9.14
N LEU A 542 -15.16 -23.53 -8.88
CA LEU A 542 -13.93 -24.22 -9.21
C LEU A 542 -13.38 -24.83 -7.93
N THR A 543 -13.43 -26.16 -7.82
CA THR A 543 -12.96 -26.87 -6.63
C THR A 543 -11.45 -26.74 -6.46
N TRP A 544 -10.99 -26.89 -5.21
CA TRP A 544 -9.56 -26.97 -4.92
C TRP A 544 -8.86 -28.06 -5.74
N ASP A 545 -9.43 -29.27 -5.83
CA ASP A 545 -8.82 -30.36 -6.60
C ASP A 545 -8.68 -29.99 -8.08
N HIS A 546 -9.70 -29.36 -8.67
CA HIS A 546 -9.65 -28.91 -10.06
C HIS A 546 -8.53 -27.88 -10.29
N LEU A 547 -8.42 -26.88 -9.41
CA LEU A 547 -7.45 -25.79 -9.53
C LEU A 547 -6.03 -26.20 -9.15
N CYS A 548 -5.91 -26.99 -8.09
CA CYS A 548 -4.71 -27.12 -7.27
C CYS A 548 -4.32 -28.56 -6.93
N GLY A 549 -5.13 -29.56 -7.27
CA GLY A 549 -4.80 -30.97 -6.99
C GLY A 549 -3.44 -31.40 -7.55
N LYS A 550 -3.05 -30.86 -8.72
CA LYS A 550 -1.73 -31.11 -9.33
C LYS A 550 -0.57 -30.36 -8.67
N PHE A 551 -0.87 -29.32 -7.88
CA PHE A 551 0.11 -28.42 -7.28
C PHE A 551 0.16 -28.53 -5.75
N GLU A 552 -0.49 -29.54 -5.16
CA GLU A 552 -0.56 -29.67 -3.71
C GLU A 552 0.83 -29.78 -3.07
N LYS A 553 1.78 -30.39 -3.77
CA LYS A 553 3.16 -30.49 -3.29
C LYS A 553 3.78 -29.10 -3.18
N GLU A 554 3.63 -28.25 -4.17
CA GLU A 554 4.18 -26.90 -4.22
C GLU A 554 3.52 -25.94 -3.20
N VAL A 555 2.32 -26.29 -2.73
CA VAL A 555 1.57 -25.52 -1.71
C VAL A 555 1.85 -26.05 -0.31
N PHE A 556 1.83 -27.36 -0.09
CA PHE A 556 1.81 -27.98 1.25
C PHE A 556 3.10 -28.71 1.64
N GLU A 557 3.91 -29.12 0.66
CA GLU A 557 5.19 -29.79 0.88
C GLU A 557 6.32 -28.83 0.51
N GLY A 558 7.45 -28.89 1.21
CA GLY A 558 8.63 -28.05 0.90
C GLY A 558 8.92 -28.06 -0.59
N TYR A 559 9.03 -26.87 -1.20
CA TYR A 559 9.32 -26.73 -2.64
C TYR A 559 10.41 -27.71 -3.08
N THR A 560 10.06 -28.67 -3.93
CA THR A 560 11.04 -29.46 -4.67
C THR A 560 11.04 -28.90 -6.10
N PRO A 561 12.08 -28.15 -6.51
CA PRO A 561 12.14 -27.62 -7.86
C PRO A 561 12.06 -28.78 -8.87
N PRO A 562 11.35 -28.61 -10.00
CA PRO A 562 11.66 -29.39 -11.18
C PRO A 562 13.13 -29.16 -11.54
N MET A 563 13.89 -30.26 -11.67
CA MET A 563 15.09 -30.21 -12.51
C MET A 563 14.59 -30.03 -13.94
N ASP A 564 14.82 -28.86 -14.51
CA ASP A 564 14.73 -28.68 -15.96
C ASP A 564 16.02 -29.24 -16.58
N ASP A 565 15.87 -30.24 -17.45
CA ASP A 565 16.85 -30.61 -18.49
C ASP A 565 16.83 -29.60 -19.64
#